data_AF-A0A914ED54-F1
#
_entry.id   AF-A0A914ED54-F1
#
_cell.length_a   1.000
_cell.length_b   1.000
_cell.length_c   1.000
_cell.angle_alpha   90.00
_cell.angle_beta   90.00
_cell.angle_gamma   90.00
#
_symmetry.space_group_name_H-M   'P 1'
#
loop_
_entity.id
_entity.type
_entity.pdbx_description
1 polymer ?
#
loop_
_entity_poly.entity_id
_entity_poly.type
_entity_poly.pdbx_seq_one_letter_code
_entity_poly.pdbx_strand_id
1 'polypeptide(L)'
;MIVLHTIFREAYVGLNNDDNKSQDSSIAETKPKLNKVAVGVCIYTRFILLLVFTNIETIGSLFVMTMYDWTNGQAVKYYGLITLGQGGVNFLCNLLFIIWLGQLIGRKNWERGVTIFGLSLMLVFHLITFPWPFWPRKLTYDEITHPNQTATEISGCYTQTYHWCSSTHQIPLWIYAFGMVVIMAISIGSAFTPLNILYSKILGNTRQGTMTGILFMAGSIARTIGPLVVSFLFDHYGPEVTWSIQIIFLGITIPIWILLYGKIVPLNVIQSSKSGDCKKENERISIRTKSTSTETVSSTEKF
;
A
#
# COMPACT_ATOMS: atom_id res chain seq x y z
N MET A 1 18.95 -5.51 10.78
CA MET A 1 18.59 -6.90 10.39
C MET A 1 19.42 -7.94 11.16
N ILE A 2 20.74 -7.80 11.30
CA ILE A 2 21.59 -8.71 12.09
C ILE A 2 21.12 -8.80 13.55
N VAL A 3 20.85 -7.65 14.19
CA VAL A 3 20.39 -7.57 15.60
C VAL A 3 19.03 -8.25 15.82
N LEU A 4 18.12 -8.17 14.84
CA LEU A 4 16.79 -8.79 14.96
C LEU A 4 16.88 -10.32 14.88
N HIS A 5 17.81 -10.82 14.05
CA HIS A 5 18.04 -12.25 13.87
C HIS A 5 18.82 -12.90 15.02
N THR A 6 19.57 -12.11 15.79
CA THR A 6 20.34 -12.58 16.95
C THR A 6 19.59 -12.46 18.28
N ILE A 7 18.71 -11.45 18.43
CA ILE A 7 18.03 -11.17 19.70
C ILE A 7 16.60 -11.72 19.70
N PHE A 8 15.92 -11.76 18.55
CA PHE A 8 14.49 -12.09 18.51
C PHE A 8 14.27 -13.52 17.98
N ARG A 9 14.09 -14.46 18.91
CA ARG A 9 13.62 -15.82 18.59
C ARG A 9 12.10 -15.78 18.50
N GLU A 10 11.55 -15.57 17.30
CA GLU A 10 10.10 -15.58 17.08
C GLU A 10 9.52 -16.93 17.54
N ALA A 11 8.69 -16.91 18.60
CA ALA A 11 7.92 -18.05 19.06
C ALA A 11 6.67 -18.21 18.19
N TYR A 12 6.45 -19.42 17.67
CA TYR A 12 5.30 -19.74 16.83
C TYR A 12 4.11 -20.07 17.73
N VAL A 13 3.00 -19.33 17.60
CA VAL A 13 1.73 -19.73 18.21
C VAL A 13 1.08 -20.76 17.29
N GLY A 14 1.19 -22.04 17.66
CA GLY A 14 0.49 -23.15 17.00
C GLY A 14 1.35 -24.20 16.26
N LEU A 15 2.66 -24.27 16.51
CA LEU A 15 3.51 -25.41 16.11
C LEU A 15 4.23 -25.88 17.38
N ASN A 16 3.78 -27.01 17.93
CA ASN A 16 4.08 -27.60 19.24
C ASN A 16 5.47 -27.33 19.85
N ASN A 17 5.46 -26.98 21.14
CA ASN A 17 6.44 -27.50 22.11
C ASN A 17 5.71 -28.55 22.97
N ASP A 18 5.62 -29.78 22.46
CA ASP A 18 5.42 -30.97 23.30
C ASP A 18 6.59 -31.90 22.99
N ASP A 19 7.74 -31.54 23.54
CA ASP A 19 8.88 -32.44 23.67
C ASP A 19 8.54 -33.49 24.75
N ASN A 20 7.62 -34.42 24.46
CA ASN A 20 7.48 -35.67 25.19
C ASN A 20 6.75 -36.73 24.35
N LYS A 21 7.54 -37.67 23.82
CA LYS A 21 7.21 -39.04 23.40
C LYS A 21 5.73 -39.37 23.16
N SER A 22 5.36 -39.66 21.92
CA SER A 22 5.05 -41.04 21.51
C SER A 22 4.77 -41.11 20.02
N GLN A 23 5.15 -42.25 19.48
CA GLN A 23 5.11 -42.69 18.11
C GLN A 23 3.66 -42.80 17.64
N ASP A 24 3.16 -41.82 16.88
CA ASP A 24 2.03 -42.05 15.98
C ASP A 24 2.16 -41.23 14.70
N SER A 25 2.40 -41.95 13.61
CA SER A 25 2.54 -41.44 12.26
C SER A 25 1.18 -41.08 11.68
N SER A 26 0.75 -39.83 11.82
CA SER A 26 -0.11 -39.13 10.83
C SER A 26 -0.55 -37.76 11.35
N ILE A 27 0.28 -36.75 11.08
CA ILE A 27 -0.05 -35.40 10.62
C ILE A 27 1.32 -34.72 10.65
N ALA A 28 2.09 -34.90 9.58
CA ALA A 28 3.13 -33.93 9.27
C ALA A 28 2.38 -32.62 9.05
N GLU A 29 2.36 -31.76 10.07
CA GLU A 29 1.76 -30.43 10.00
C GLU A 29 2.52 -29.65 8.91
N THR A 30 2.02 -29.79 7.69
CA THR A 30 2.71 -29.35 6.49
C THR A 30 2.57 -27.85 6.47
N LYS A 31 3.59 -27.14 7.00
CA LYS A 31 3.68 -25.68 7.01
C LYS A 31 3.12 -25.16 5.68
N PRO A 32 2.02 -24.38 5.67
CA PRO A 32 1.35 -24.01 4.44
C PRO A 32 2.38 -23.37 3.49
N LYS A 33 2.50 -23.91 2.27
CA LYS A 33 3.51 -23.42 1.32
C LYS A 33 3.20 -21.96 0.99
N LEU A 34 3.95 -21.05 1.59
CA LEU A 34 3.80 -19.62 1.35
C LEU A 34 4.00 -19.33 -0.13
N ASN A 35 3.03 -18.63 -0.73
CA ASN A 35 3.13 -18.21 -2.11
C ASN A 35 4.15 -17.08 -2.24
N LYS A 36 5.42 -17.45 -2.46
CA LYS A 36 6.54 -16.50 -2.59
C LYS A 36 6.33 -15.47 -3.71
N VAL A 37 5.61 -15.85 -4.78
CA VAL A 37 5.29 -14.94 -5.89
C VAL A 37 4.33 -13.85 -5.42
N ALA A 38 3.25 -14.22 -4.73
CA ALA A 38 2.27 -13.25 -4.21
C ALA A 38 2.91 -12.28 -3.20
N VAL A 39 3.78 -12.80 -2.31
CA VAL A 39 4.57 -11.99 -1.36
C VAL A 39 5.48 -11.01 -2.11
N GLY A 40 6.22 -11.48 -3.12
CA GLY A 40 7.11 -10.64 -3.92
C GLY A 40 6.36 -9.53 -4.66
N VAL A 41 5.20 -9.83 -5.24
CA VAL A 41 4.35 -8.84 -5.91
C VAL A 41 3.87 -7.77 -4.93
N CYS A 42 3.44 -8.15 -3.72
CA CYS A 42 3.03 -7.18 -2.71
C CYS A 42 4.18 -6.29 -2.25
N ILE A 43 5.39 -6.84 -2.06
CA ILE A 43 6.58 -6.08 -1.69
C ILE A 43 6.96 -5.09 -2.79
N TYR A 44 6.99 -5.54 -4.04
CA TYR A 44 7.24 -4.69 -5.20
C TYR A 44 6.20 -3.58 -5.32
N THR A 45 4.91 -3.92 -5.18
CA THR A 45 3.83 -2.94 -5.24
C THR A 45 3.95 -1.90 -4.14
N ARG A 46 4.29 -2.31 -2.92
CA ARG A 46 4.54 -1.40 -1.80
C ARG A 46 5.69 -0.44 -2.09
N PHE A 47 6.77 -0.95 -2.69
CA PHE A 47 7.91 -0.14 -3.12
C PHE A 47 7.47 0.92 -4.14
N ILE A 48 6.75 0.53 -5.20
CA ILE A 48 6.28 1.47 -6.23
C ILE A 48 5.29 2.49 -5.67
N LEU A 49 4.31 2.06 -4.88
CA LEU A 49 3.33 2.96 -4.25
C LEU A 49 4.01 4.03 -3.40
N LEU A 50 5.01 3.64 -2.60
CA LEU A 50 5.73 4.57 -1.75
C LEU A 50 6.69 5.46 -2.53
N LEU A 51 7.34 4.93 -3.58
CA LEU A 51 8.19 5.69 -4.48
C LEU A 51 7.39 6.83 -5.13
N VAL A 52 6.26 6.51 -5.75
CA VAL A 52 5.37 7.48 -6.42
C VAL A 52 4.84 8.51 -5.42
N PHE A 53 4.35 8.05 -4.26
CA PHE A 53 3.83 8.95 -3.23
C PHE A 53 4.88 9.95 -2.75
N THR A 54 6.10 9.48 -2.41
CA THR A 54 7.15 10.39 -1.95
C THR A 54 7.66 11.30 -3.04
N ASN A 55 7.65 10.87 -4.29
CA ASN A 55 8.09 11.69 -5.40
C ASN A 55 7.18 12.91 -5.58
N ILE A 56 5.86 12.69 -5.51
CA ILE A 56 4.87 13.77 -5.54
C ILE A 56 5.05 14.69 -4.33
N GLU A 57 5.17 14.13 -3.13
CA GLU A 57 5.35 14.90 -1.90
C GLU A 57 6.60 15.80 -1.95
N THR A 58 7.70 15.26 -2.49
CA THR A 58 9.00 15.95 -2.57
C THR A 58 8.98 17.10 -3.58
N ILE A 59 8.50 16.84 -4.80
CA ILE A 59 8.57 17.82 -5.90
C ILE A 59 7.35 18.73 -5.92
N GLY A 60 6.24 18.39 -5.27
CA GLY A 60 4.98 19.10 -5.45
C GLY A 60 5.05 20.62 -5.17
N SER A 61 5.88 21.06 -4.22
CA SER A 61 6.16 22.48 -3.99
C SER A 61 6.91 23.13 -5.16
N LEU A 62 8.01 22.51 -5.62
CA LEU A 62 8.78 22.96 -6.78
C LEU A 62 7.92 22.96 -8.06
N PHE A 63 7.05 21.97 -8.20
CA PHE A 63 6.12 21.86 -9.31
C PHE A 63 5.15 23.03 -9.35
N VAL A 64 4.50 23.38 -8.22
CA VAL A 64 3.56 24.50 -8.22
C VAL A 64 4.26 25.86 -8.39
N MET A 65 5.48 26.01 -7.87
CA MET A 65 6.29 27.22 -8.07
C MET A 65 6.61 27.44 -9.55
N THR A 66 7.06 26.38 -10.23
CA THR A 66 7.43 26.45 -11.65
C THR A 66 6.22 26.53 -12.58
N MET A 67 5.12 25.85 -12.24
CA MET A 67 3.91 25.81 -13.08
C MET A 67 3.03 27.04 -12.94
N TYR A 68 2.95 27.65 -11.75
CA TYR A 68 2.00 28.75 -11.48
C TYR A 68 2.68 30.08 -11.15
N ASP A 69 4.01 30.15 -11.27
CA ASP A 69 4.82 31.32 -10.92
C ASP A 69 4.51 31.83 -9.50
N TRP A 70 4.34 30.88 -8.59
CA TRP A 70 4.10 31.18 -7.18
C TRP A 70 5.43 31.47 -6.48
N THR A 71 5.44 32.49 -5.64
CA THR A 71 6.59 32.75 -4.75
C THR A 71 6.76 31.61 -3.74
N ASN A 72 7.94 31.47 -3.15
CA ASN A 72 8.21 30.44 -2.13
C ASN A 72 7.14 30.43 -1.01
N GLY A 73 6.77 31.61 -0.50
CA GLY A 73 5.76 31.73 0.55
C GLY A 73 4.36 31.33 0.09
N GLN A 74 3.97 31.72 -1.12
CA GLN A 74 2.68 31.33 -1.71
C GLN A 74 2.62 29.84 -1.98
N ALA A 75 3.68 29.26 -2.54
CA ALA A 75 3.76 27.85 -2.85
C ALA A 75 3.62 26.98 -1.60
N VAL A 76 4.39 27.26 -0.55
CA VAL A 76 4.30 26.51 0.72
C VAL A 76 2.88 26.62 1.30
N LYS A 77 2.27 27.81 1.28
CA LYS A 77 0.92 28.03 1.81
C LYS A 77 -0.15 27.29 1.01
N TYR A 78 -0.22 27.48 -0.30
CA TYR A 78 -1.28 26.91 -1.13
C TYR A 78 -1.09 25.41 -1.37
N TYR A 79 0.15 24.95 -1.61
CA TYR A 79 0.44 23.51 -1.69
C TYR A 79 0.19 22.80 -0.36
N GLY A 80 0.51 23.47 0.76
CA GLY A 80 0.17 22.99 2.10
C GLY A 80 -1.34 22.79 2.28
N LEU A 81 -2.16 23.74 1.84
CA LEU A 81 -3.63 23.61 1.85
C LEU A 81 -4.14 22.48 0.96
N ILE A 82 -3.58 22.32 -0.24
CA ILE A 82 -3.93 21.22 -1.15
C ILE A 82 -3.61 19.86 -0.50
N THR A 83 -2.43 19.72 0.09
CA THR A 83 -1.99 18.49 0.75
C THR A 83 -2.79 18.20 2.02
N LEU A 84 -3.17 19.24 2.78
CA LEU A 84 -4.08 19.11 3.91
C LEU A 84 -5.46 18.59 3.46
N GLY A 85 -5.99 19.13 2.35
CA GLY A 85 -7.22 18.64 1.73
C GLY A 85 -7.11 17.17 1.31
N GLN A 86 -6.02 16.80 0.64
CA GLN A 86 -5.72 15.40 0.27
C GLN A 86 -5.70 14.47 1.49
N GLY A 87 -5.04 14.90 2.58
CA GLY A 87 -4.99 14.14 3.83
C GLY A 87 -6.37 13.96 4.46
N GLY A 88 -7.17 15.03 4.50
CA GLY A 88 -8.54 15.02 5.03
C GLY A 88 -9.48 14.10 4.24
N VAL A 89 -9.47 14.18 2.91
CA VAL A 89 -10.25 13.28 2.05
C VAL A 89 -9.78 11.83 2.21
N ASN A 90 -8.47 11.58 2.25
CA ASN A 90 -7.95 10.23 2.45
C ASN A 90 -8.36 9.65 3.80
N PHE A 91 -8.34 10.46 4.88
CA PHE A 91 -8.81 10.05 6.19
C PHE A 91 -10.30 9.68 6.16
N LEU A 92 -11.14 10.54 5.56
CA LEU A 92 -12.57 10.27 5.42
C LEU A 92 -12.84 9.00 4.59
N CYS A 93 -12.16 8.82 3.46
CA CYS A 93 -12.27 7.62 2.64
C CYS A 93 -11.86 6.36 3.40
N ASN A 94 -10.79 6.41 4.21
CA ASN A 94 -10.38 5.26 5.02
C ASN A 94 -11.39 4.98 6.16
N LEU A 95 -11.98 6.00 6.77
CA LEU A 95 -13.04 5.83 7.78
C LEU A 95 -14.27 5.13 7.17
N LEU A 96 -14.73 5.62 6.01
CA LEU A 96 -15.84 5.00 5.27
C LEU A 96 -15.50 3.58 4.84
N PHE A 97 -14.26 3.34 4.42
CA PHE A 97 -13.78 2.02 4.05
C PHE A 97 -13.80 1.04 5.22
N ILE A 98 -13.45 1.46 6.44
CA ILE A 98 -13.53 0.62 7.64
C ILE A 98 -14.98 0.23 7.96
N ILE A 99 -15.92 1.16 7.84
CA ILE A 99 -17.36 0.86 8.04
C ILE A 99 -17.83 -0.14 6.98
N TRP A 100 -17.45 0.11 5.72
CA TRP A 100 -17.82 -0.74 4.60
C TRP A 100 -17.16 -2.13 4.67
N LEU A 101 -15.96 -2.25 5.28
CA LEU A 101 -15.16 -3.46 5.42
C LEU A 101 -15.96 -4.66 5.95
N GLY A 102 -16.86 -4.43 6.91
CA GLY A 102 -17.73 -5.46 7.48
C GLY A 102 -18.61 -6.14 6.42
N GLN A 103 -19.04 -5.40 5.39
CA GLN A 103 -19.83 -5.93 4.28
C GLN A 103 -18.96 -6.66 3.24
N LEU A 104 -17.66 -6.37 3.16
CA LEU A 104 -16.74 -7.04 2.22
C LEU A 104 -16.10 -8.30 2.75
N ILE A 105 -16.02 -8.47 4.07
CA ILE A 105 -15.40 -9.65 4.67
C ILE A 105 -16.00 -10.96 4.15
N GLY A 106 -17.26 -10.96 3.71
CA GLY A 106 -17.92 -12.09 3.07
C GLY A 106 -17.68 -12.26 1.56
N ARG A 107 -17.10 -11.26 0.87
CA ARG A 107 -16.80 -11.33 -0.57
C ARG A 107 -15.42 -11.91 -0.81
N LYS A 108 -15.30 -12.85 -1.74
CA LYS A 108 -14.01 -13.47 -2.08
C LYS A 108 -13.14 -12.51 -2.91
N ASN A 109 -11.87 -12.34 -2.54
CA ASN A 109 -10.82 -11.61 -3.28
C ASN A 109 -11.06 -10.10 -3.50
N TRP A 110 -11.90 -9.45 -2.71
CA TRP A 110 -12.22 -8.03 -2.91
C TRP A 110 -10.99 -7.12 -2.76
N GLU A 111 -10.01 -7.49 -1.94
CA GLU A 111 -8.81 -6.71 -1.66
C GLU A 111 -8.02 -6.48 -2.95
N ARG A 112 -7.99 -7.48 -3.84
CA ARG A 112 -7.31 -7.38 -5.13
C ARG A 112 -8.00 -6.37 -6.04
N GLY A 113 -9.33 -6.43 -6.11
CA GLY A 113 -10.12 -5.51 -6.92
C GLY A 113 -9.93 -4.07 -6.48
N VAL A 114 -10.00 -3.82 -5.16
CA VAL A 114 -9.81 -2.47 -4.61
C VAL A 114 -8.37 -1.98 -4.82
N THR A 115 -7.36 -2.85 -4.67
CA THR A 115 -5.95 -2.47 -4.92
C THR A 115 -5.71 -2.10 -6.39
N ILE A 116 -6.27 -2.87 -7.34
CA ILE A 116 -6.17 -2.55 -8.78
C ILE A 116 -6.90 -1.23 -9.09
N PHE A 117 -8.06 -1.01 -8.48
CA PHE A 117 -8.79 0.26 -8.60
C PHE A 117 -7.95 1.45 -8.11
N GLY A 118 -7.32 1.32 -6.94
CA GLY A 118 -6.41 2.36 -6.41
C GLY A 118 -5.20 2.61 -7.31
N LEU A 119 -4.53 1.55 -7.78
CA LEU A 119 -3.42 1.68 -8.74
C LEU A 119 -3.86 2.37 -10.05
N SER A 120 -5.06 2.04 -10.53
CA SER A 120 -5.63 2.65 -11.74
C SER A 120 -5.94 4.13 -11.54
N LEU A 121 -6.53 4.51 -10.41
CA LEU A 121 -6.74 5.93 -10.07
C LEU A 121 -5.42 6.68 -9.92
N MET A 122 -4.39 6.06 -9.33
CA MET A 122 -3.05 6.63 -9.29
C MET A 122 -2.54 6.94 -10.70
N LEU A 123 -2.65 5.97 -11.62
CA LEU A 123 -2.23 6.15 -13.01
C LEU A 123 -3.03 7.27 -13.70
N VAL A 124 -4.35 7.29 -13.51
CA VAL A 124 -5.23 8.34 -14.05
C VAL A 124 -4.82 9.72 -13.55
N PHE A 125 -4.47 9.87 -12.26
CA PHE A 125 -3.95 11.13 -11.74
C PHE A 125 -2.69 11.58 -12.50
N HIS A 126 -1.72 10.69 -12.72
CA HIS A 126 -0.49 11.04 -13.43
C HIS A 126 -0.75 11.39 -14.89
N LEU A 127 -1.68 10.70 -15.54
CA LEU A 127 -2.08 10.99 -16.92
C LEU A 127 -2.79 12.34 -17.04
N ILE A 128 -3.67 12.69 -16.10
CA ILE A 128 -4.39 13.97 -16.11
C ILE A 128 -3.46 15.14 -15.79
N THR A 129 -2.51 14.92 -14.86
CA THR A 129 -1.52 15.93 -14.46
C THR A 129 -0.27 15.94 -15.34
N PHE A 130 -0.26 15.18 -16.43
CA PHE A 130 0.80 15.25 -17.43
C PHE A 130 0.66 16.55 -18.24
N PRO A 131 1.76 17.29 -18.50
CA PRO A 131 1.76 18.53 -19.29
C PRO A 131 1.59 18.22 -20.78
N TRP A 132 0.42 17.75 -21.18
CA TRP A 132 0.13 17.41 -22.56
C TRP A 132 0.24 18.62 -23.50
N PRO A 133 0.63 18.40 -24.78
CA PRO A 133 0.74 19.46 -25.77
C PRO A 133 -0.60 20.09 -26.18
N PHE A 134 -1.74 19.53 -25.74
CA PHE A 134 -3.05 20.10 -26.02
C PHE A 134 -3.41 21.27 -25.08
N TRP A 135 -2.67 21.47 -23.98
CA TRP A 135 -2.93 22.58 -23.09
C TRP A 135 -2.55 23.91 -23.77
N PRO A 136 -3.46 24.90 -23.82
CA PRO A 136 -3.26 26.09 -24.65
C PRO A 136 -2.22 27.06 -24.08
N ARG A 137 -1.91 26.97 -22.78
CA ARG A 137 -0.94 27.84 -22.12
C ARG A 137 0.41 27.16 -22.03
N LYS A 138 1.44 27.80 -22.56
CA LYS A 138 2.83 27.46 -22.27
C LYS A 138 3.22 28.05 -20.92
N LEU A 139 4.24 27.50 -20.29
CA LEU A 139 4.79 28.06 -19.06
C LEU A 139 5.18 29.52 -19.26
N THR A 140 4.78 30.38 -18.32
CA THR A 140 5.35 31.73 -18.24
C THR A 140 6.79 31.59 -17.77
N TYR A 141 7.74 32.03 -18.58
CA TYR A 141 9.15 32.08 -18.23
C TYR A 141 9.67 33.49 -18.48
N ASP A 142 10.49 33.98 -17.57
CA ASP A 142 11.22 35.22 -17.77
C ASP A 142 12.55 34.91 -18.47
N GLU A 143 12.67 35.30 -19.73
CA GLU A 143 13.98 35.60 -20.30
C GLU A 143 14.46 36.87 -19.61
N ILE A 144 15.50 36.80 -18.78
CA ILE A 144 16.07 37.95 -18.08
C ILE A 144 16.32 39.07 -19.09
N THR A 145 15.40 40.04 -19.18
CA THR A 145 15.55 41.21 -20.05
C THR A 145 15.89 42.46 -19.24
N HIS A 146 16.16 42.33 -17.92
CA HIS A 146 16.59 43.46 -17.09
C HIS A 146 17.62 43.04 -16.00
N PRO A 147 18.92 43.34 -16.17
CA PRO A 147 19.93 43.15 -15.14
C PRO A 147 19.87 44.22 -14.01
N ASN A 148 18.80 45.01 -13.93
CA ASN A 148 18.70 46.17 -13.04
C ASN A 148 17.51 46.15 -12.08
N GLN A 149 16.88 45.00 -11.84
CA GLN A 149 15.93 44.87 -10.74
C GLN A 149 16.51 43.89 -9.72
N THR A 150 16.73 44.39 -8.51
CA THR A 150 16.84 43.61 -7.28
C THR A 150 15.56 42.81 -7.10
N ALA A 151 15.40 41.71 -7.84
CA ALA A 151 14.34 40.75 -7.67
C ALA A 151 14.65 39.98 -6.37
N THR A 152 14.13 40.48 -5.26
CA THR A 152 14.33 39.92 -3.93
C THR A 152 13.60 38.58 -3.72
N GLU A 153 12.77 38.15 -4.65
CA GLU A 153 12.15 36.83 -4.65
C GLU A 153 12.16 36.23 -6.07
N ILE A 154 12.90 35.13 -6.23
CA ILE A 154 12.96 34.34 -7.46
C ILE A 154 11.70 33.48 -7.51
N SER A 155 10.72 33.82 -8.35
CA SER A 155 9.52 33.01 -8.66
C SER A 155 9.55 32.55 -10.12
N GLY A 156 8.91 31.42 -10.41
CA GLY A 156 8.73 30.93 -11.78
C GLY A 156 9.87 30.04 -12.33
N CYS A 157 9.79 29.75 -13.63
CA CYS A 157 10.72 28.88 -14.36
C CYS A 157 11.68 29.73 -15.20
N TYR A 158 12.97 29.69 -14.88
CA TYR A 158 14.01 30.47 -15.60
C TYR A 158 14.66 29.61 -16.68
N THR A 159 14.63 30.05 -17.93
CA THR A 159 15.20 29.31 -19.07
C THR A 159 16.72 29.14 -19.01
N GLN A 160 17.41 30.02 -18.28
CA GLN A 160 18.86 29.95 -18.03
C GLN A 160 19.25 28.85 -17.02
N THR A 161 18.35 28.52 -16.09
CA THR A 161 18.55 27.45 -15.10
C THR A 161 17.94 26.13 -15.60
N TYR A 162 16.82 26.22 -16.32
CA TYR A 162 15.99 25.08 -16.71
C TYR A 162 15.65 25.18 -18.20
N HIS A 163 16.38 24.44 -19.04
CA HIS A 163 16.16 24.44 -20.50
C HIS A 163 14.78 23.92 -20.92
N TRP A 164 14.11 23.13 -20.07
CA TRP A 164 12.80 22.53 -20.33
C TRP A 164 11.63 23.52 -20.14
N CYS A 165 11.83 24.71 -19.56
CA CYS A 165 10.74 25.69 -19.34
C CYS A 165 10.04 26.10 -20.66
N SER A 166 10.79 26.20 -21.76
CA SER A 166 10.27 26.71 -23.04
C SER A 166 9.38 25.71 -23.80
N SER A 167 9.55 24.42 -23.52
CA SER A 167 8.82 23.31 -24.18
C SER A 167 7.64 22.81 -23.37
N THR A 168 7.63 23.05 -22.05
CA THR A 168 6.63 22.51 -21.13
C THR A 168 5.33 23.32 -21.17
N HIS A 169 4.20 22.61 -21.21
CA HIS A 169 2.87 23.22 -21.16
C HIS A 169 2.37 23.36 -19.72
N GLN A 170 1.67 24.46 -19.44
CA GLN A 170 1.11 24.76 -18.14
C GLN A 170 -0.20 23.99 -17.92
N ILE A 171 -0.27 23.23 -16.84
CA ILE A 171 -1.49 22.50 -16.45
C ILE A 171 -2.44 23.44 -15.71
N PRO A 172 -3.77 23.40 -15.95
CA PRO A 172 -4.71 24.21 -15.21
C PRO A 172 -4.72 23.88 -13.71
N LEU A 173 -4.61 24.92 -12.87
CA LEU A 173 -4.52 24.79 -11.42
C LEU A 173 -5.65 23.97 -10.80
N TRP A 174 -6.89 24.17 -11.29
CA TRP A 174 -8.06 23.46 -10.76
C TRP A 174 -8.01 21.96 -11.03
N ILE A 175 -7.44 21.53 -12.17
CA ILE A 175 -7.27 20.11 -12.49
C ILE A 175 -6.24 19.48 -11.56
N TYR A 176 -5.10 20.15 -11.39
CA TYR A 176 -4.06 19.68 -10.48
C TYR A 176 -4.56 19.61 -9.03
N ALA A 177 -5.21 20.68 -8.54
CA ALA A 177 -5.74 20.75 -7.19
C ALA A 177 -6.84 19.70 -6.94
N PHE A 178 -7.80 19.56 -7.87
CA PHE A 178 -8.84 18.52 -7.77
C PHE A 178 -8.25 17.11 -7.83
N GLY A 179 -7.30 16.88 -8.75
CA GLY A 179 -6.59 15.61 -8.88
C GLY A 179 -5.86 15.24 -7.60
N MET A 180 -5.15 16.19 -6.99
CA MET A 180 -4.43 15.99 -5.72
C MET A 180 -5.37 15.74 -4.54
N VAL A 181 -6.42 16.56 -4.40
CA VAL A 181 -7.32 16.47 -3.24
C VAL A 181 -8.23 15.25 -3.29
N VAL A 182 -8.74 14.89 -4.48
CA VAL A 182 -9.78 13.85 -4.62
C VAL A 182 -9.19 12.56 -5.18
N ILE A 183 -8.62 12.61 -6.40
CA ILE A 183 -8.20 11.39 -7.12
C ILE A 183 -7.03 10.71 -6.39
N MET A 184 -5.99 11.47 -6.05
CA MET A 184 -4.82 10.96 -5.33
C MET A 184 -5.20 10.49 -3.91
N ALA A 185 -6.07 11.21 -3.21
CA ALA A 185 -6.53 10.79 -1.89
C ALA A 185 -7.26 9.44 -1.91
N ILE A 186 -8.20 9.25 -2.84
CA ILE A 186 -8.94 7.99 -3.00
C ILE A 186 -7.98 6.87 -3.44
N SER A 187 -7.07 7.17 -4.37
CA SER A 187 -6.03 6.26 -4.85
C SER A 187 -5.16 5.73 -3.70
N ILE A 188 -4.62 6.60 -2.85
CA ILE A 188 -3.75 6.20 -1.74
C ILE A 188 -4.50 5.29 -0.78
N GLY A 189 -5.71 5.66 -0.33
CA GLY A 189 -6.50 4.84 0.58
C GLY A 189 -6.87 3.48 0.00
N SER A 190 -7.29 3.45 -1.27
CA SER A 190 -7.70 2.22 -1.97
C SER A 190 -6.51 1.37 -2.47
N ALA A 191 -5.28 1.88 -2.50
CA ALA A 191 -4.10 1.09 -2.83
C ALA A 191 -3.36 0.59 -1.59
N PHE A 192 -3.13 1.45 -0.59
CA PHE A 192 -2.29 1.11 0.57
C PHE A 192 -2.99 0.17 1.55
N THR A 193 -4.23 0.48 1.92
CA THR A 193 -4.97 -0.24 2.96
C THR A 193 -5.27 -1.69 2.54
N PRO A 194 -5.91 -1.97 1.39
CA PRO A 194 -6.18 -3.34 0.98
C PRO A 194 -4.91 -4.12 0.63
N LEU A 195 -3.83 -3.48 0.17
CA LEU A 195 -2.54 -4.15 -0.03
C LEU A 195 -1.99 -4.74 1.28
N ASN A 196 -2.02 -3.96 2.37
CA ASN A 196 -1.56 -4.40 3.68
C ASN A 196 -2.45 -5.52 4.27
N ILE A 197 -3.77 -5.40 4.07
CA ILE A 197 -4.74 -6.44 4.47
C ILE A 197 -4.47 -7.73 3.68
N LEU A 198 -4.33 -7.63 2.37
CA LEU A 198 -4.07 -8.75 1.48
C LEU A 198 -2.74 -9.43 1.82
N TYR A 199 -1.69 -8.65 2.08
CA TYR A 199 -0.39 -9.18 2.48
C TYR A 199 -0.46 -10.00 3.78
N SER A 200 -1.16 -9.48 4.78
CA SER A 200 -1.38 -10.20 6.05
C SER A 200 -2.17 -11.50 5.84
N LYS A 201 -3.19 -11.49 4.95
CA LYS A 201 -3.96 -12.69 4.57
C LYS A 201 -3.13 -13.71 3.78
N ILE A 202 -2.21 -13.26 2.92
CA ILE A 202 -1.29 -14.14 2.18
C ILE A 202 -0.31 -14.83 3.13
N LEU A 203 0.12 -14.15 4.20
CA LEU A 203 1.02 -14.73 5.20
C LEU A 203 0.32 -15.74 6.12
N GLY A 204 -0.96 -15.52 6.47
CA GLY A 204 -1.70 -16.41 7.38
C GLY A 204 -1.01 -16.54 8.74
N ASN A 205 -0.91 -17.76 9.28
CA ASN A 205 -0.21 -18.05 10.56
C ASN A 205 1.32 -18.20 10.43
N THR A 206 1.91 -17.76 9.31
CA THR A 206 3.37 -17.81 9.10
C THR A 206 4.05 -16.64 9.84
N ARG A 207 5.39 -16.54 9.86
CA ARG A 207 6.20 -15.46 10.47
C ARG A 207 5.78 -14.04 10.02
N GLN A 208 4.70 -13.52 10.59
CA GLN A 208 4.04 -12.30 10.13
C GLN A 208 4.86 -11.06 10.48
N GLY A 209 5.51 -11.05 11.65
CA GLY A 209 6.37 -9.96 12.11
C GLY A 209 7.52 -9.68 11.15
N THR A 210 8.43 -10.64 10.97
CA THR A 210 9.56 -10.50 10.05
C THR A 210 9.13 -10.15 8.62
N MET A 211 8.11 -10.82 8.07
CA MET A 211 7.69 -10.61 6.68
C MET A 211 7.01 -9.24 6.48
N THR A 212 6.25 -8.76 7.46
CA THR A 212 5.71 -7.39 7.46
C THR A 212 6.82 -6.36 7.63
N GLY A 213 7.84 -6.68 8.42
CA GLY A 213 9.07 -5.87 8.51
C GLY A 213 9.76 -5.70 7.17
N ILE A 214 9.90 -6.76 6.37
CA ILE A 214 10.48 -6.68 5.02
C ILE A 214 9.62 -5.79 4.10
N LEU A 215 8.29 -5.92 4.15
CA LEU A 215 7.37 -5.08 3.38
C LEU A 215 7.56 -3.60 3.69
N PHE A 216 7.66 -3.23 4.98
CA PHE A 216 7.90 -1.84 5.37
C PHE A 216 9.31 -1.37 5.05
N MET A 217 10.32 -2.23 5.18
CA MET A 217 11.71 -1.91 4.81
C MET A 217 11.82 -1.54 3.33
N ALA A 218 11.19 -2.31 2.44
CA ALA A 218 11.14 -1.98 1.01
C ALA A 218 10.50 -0.59 0.79
N GLY A 219 9.44 -0.30 1.54
CA GLY A 219 8.81 1.02 1.53
C GLY A 219 9.72 2.16 1.99
N SER A 220 10.49 1.95 3.05
CA SER A 220 11.45 2.95 3.54
C SER A 220 12.59 3.17 2.55
N ILE A 221 13.09 2.12 1.91
CA ILE A 221 14.10 2.24 0.84
C ILE A 221 13.56 3.11 -0.30
N ALA A 222 12.32 2.89 -0.73
CA ALA A 222 11.67 3.72 -1.74
C ALA A 222 11.60 5.19 -1.32
N ARG A 223 11.25 5.47 -0.05
CA ARG A 223 11.18 6.83 0.49
C ARG A 223 12.53 7.53 0.58
N THR A 224 13.62 6.79 0.74
CA THR A 224 14.98 7.36 0.80
C THR A 224 15.52 7.61 -0.60
N ILE A 225 15.34 6.66 -1.53
CA ILE A 225 15.88 6.76 -2.90
C ILE A 225 15.02 7.67 -3.78
N GLY A 226 13.70 7.65 -3.62
CA GLY A 226 12.74 8.38 -4.45
C GLY A 226 13.05 9.86 -4.58
N PRO A 227 13.08 10.62 -3.46
CA PRO A 227 13.38 12.05 -3.45
C PRO A 227 14.70 12.41 -4.15
N LEU A 228 15.74 11.58 -4.00
CA LEU A 228 17.05 11.81 -4.62
C LEU A 228 16.99 11.67 -6.14
N VAL A 229 16.42 10.56 -6.62
CA VAL A 229 16.30 10.28 -8.06
C VAL A 229 15.38 11.31 -8.71
N VAL A 230 14.23 11.57 -8.09
CA VAL A 230 13.21 12.42 -8.69
C VAL A 230 13.64 13.88 -8.74
N SER A 231 14.32 14.39 -7.71
CA SER A 231 14.83 15.77 -7.71
C SER A 231 15.88 15.97 -8.80
N PHE A 232 16.78 15.00 -9.00
CA PHE A 232 17.76 15.03 -10.09
C PHE A 232 17.08 15.02 -11.47
N LEU A 233 16.07 14.16 -11.65
CA LEU A 233 15.29 14.09 -12.89
C LEU A 233 14.55 15.39 -13.18
N PHE A 234 13.93 15.98 -12.16
CA PHE A 234 13.16 17.21 -12.30
C PHE A 234 14.05 18.40 -12.65
N ASP A 235 15.21 18.51 -12.01
CA ASP A 235 16.17 19.57 -12.25
C ASP A 235 16.69 19.55 -13.70
N HIS A 236 17.12 18.38 -14.18
CA HIS A 236 17.76 18.25 -15.50
C HIS A 236 16.78 18.05 -16.67
N TYR A 237 15.74 17.24 -16.49
CA TYR A 237 14.83 16.83 -17.56
C TYR A 237 13.41 17.39 -17.42
N GLY A 238 13.11 18.04 -16.30
CA GLY A 238 11.83 18.67 -16.05
C GLY A 238 10.70 17.72 -15.62
N PRO A 239 9.48 18.27 -15.54
CA PRO A 239 8.30 17.54 -15.09
C PRO A 239 7.85 16.43 -16.06
N GLU A 240 8.05 16.61 -17.37
CA GLU A 240 7.57 15.65 -18.38
C GLU A 240 8.22 14.27 -18.21
N VAL A 241 9.54 14.22 -18.08
CA VAL A 241 10.28 12.96 -17.87
C VAL A 241 9.98 12.38 -16.49
N THR A 242 9.89 13.24 -15.48
CA THR A 242 9.58 12.84 -14.11
C THR A 242 8.22 12.15 -14.01
N TRP A 243 7.18 12.70 -14.63
CA TRP A 243 5.86 12.09 -14.65
C TRP A 243 5.82 10.84 -15.54
N SER A 244 6.53 10.85 -16.68
CA SER A 244 6.60 9.70 -17.59
C SER A 244 7.12 8.44 -16.90
N ILE A 245 8.18 8.57 -16.09
CA ILE A 245 8.75 7.43 -15.36
C ILE A 245 7.77 6.86 -14.34
N GLN A 246 7.00 7.72 -13.66
CA GLN A 246 5.97 7.28 -12.71
C GLN A 246 4.80 6.58 -13.44
N ILE A 247 4.39 7.10 -14.59
CA ILE A 247 3.40 6.47 -15.48
C ILE A 247 3.88 5.08 -15.93
N ILE A 248 5.15 4.92 -16.31
CA ILE A 248 5.74 3.63 -16.71
C ILE A 248 5.72 2.65 -15.54
N PHE A 249 6.18 3.05 -14.34
CA PHE A 249 6.18 2.17 -13.17
C PHE A 249 4.77 1.70 -12.78
N LEU A 250 3.79 2.61 -12.78
CA LEU A 250 2.39 2.26 -12.52
C LEU A 250 1.80 1.40 -13.65
N GLY A 251 2.11 1.75 -14.90
CA GLY A 251 1.69 1.06 -16.11
C GLY A 251 2.23 -0.35 -16.24
N ILE A 252 3.38 -0.66 -15.61
CA ILE A 252 3.91 -2.04 -15.50
C ILE A 252 3.28 -2.77 -14.31
N THR A 253 3.08 -2.07 -13.19
CA THR A 253 2.53 -2.66 -11.96
C THR A 253 1.09 -3.18 -12.17
N ILE A 254 0.24 -2.44 -12.89
CA ILE A 254 -1.16 -2.84 -13.12
C ILE A 254 -1.27 -4.17 -13.91
N PRO A 255 -0.60 -4.35 -15.07
CA PRO A 255 -0.54 -5.64 -15.76
C PRO A 255 -0.02 -6.78 -14.89
N ILE A 256 1.00 -6.56 -14.07
CA ILE A 256 1.51 -7.58 -13.14
C ILE A 256 0.38 -8.05 -12.20
N TRP A 257 -0.42 -7.13 -11.68
CA TRP A 257 -1.58 -7.46 -10.83
C TRP A 257 -2.68 -8.20 -11.58
N ILE A 258 -2.96 -7.82 -12.83
CA ILE A 258 -3.99 -8.46 -13.66
C ILE A 258 -3.55 -9.90 -14.03
N LEU A 259 -2.33 -10.07 -14.52
CA LEU A 259 -1.79 -11.37 -14.92
C LEU A 259 -1.65 -12.34 -13.75
N LEU A 260 -1.28 -11.82 -12.58
CA LEU A 260 -1.13 -12.62 -11.37
C LEU A 260 -2.40 -12.63 -10.51
N TYR A 261 -3.52 -12.08 -11.00
CA TYR A 261 -4.77 -11.99 -10.24
C TYR A 261 -5.23 -13.35 -9.71
N GLY A 262 -5.09 -14.41 -10.51
CA GLY A 262 -5.41 -15.79 -10.13
C GLY A 262 -4.38 -16.45 -9.22
N LYS A 263 -3.14 -15.92 -9.15
CA LYS A 263 -2.06 -16.46 -8.31
C LYS A 263 -1.97 -15.78 -6.94
N ILE A 264 -2.49 -14.56 -6.76
CA ILE A 264 -2.44 -13.83 -5.48
C ILE A 264 -3.52 -14.35 -4.49
N VAL A 265 -3.71 -15.67 -4.41
CA VAL A 265 -4.74 -16.29 -3.55
C VAL A 265 -4.31 -16.28 -2.08
N PRO A 266 -5.11 -15.73 -1.15
CA PRO A 266 -4.83 -15.87 0.28
C PRO A 266 -4.81 -17.34 0.63
N LEU A 267 -3.90 -17.75 1.51
CA LEU A 267 -3.82 -19.13 1.97
C LEU A 267 -5.20 -19.53 2.52
N ASN A 268 -5.82 -20.53 1.91
CA ASN A 268 -6.94 -21.23 2.53
C ASN A 268 -6.36 -21.93 3.76
N VAL A 269 -6.46 -21.29 4.92
CA VAL A 269 -6.31 -21.99 6.18
C VAL A 269 -7.50 -22.94 6.21
N ILE A 270 -7.25 -24.21 5.87
CA ILE A 270 -8.14 -25.28 6.29
C ILE A 270 -8.02 -25.23 7.81
N GLN A 271 -8.87 -24.44 8.46
CA GLN A 271 -9.16 -24.67 9.87
C GLN A 271 -9.64 -26.11 9.88
N SER A 272 -8.79 -27.03 10.34
CA SER A 272 -9.30 -28.34 10.72
C SER A 272 -10.44 -28.04 11.66
N SER A 273 -11.65 -28.36 11.22
CA SER A 273 -12.84 -28.49 12.06
C SER A 273 -12.54 -29.53 13.14
N LYS A 274 -11.77 -29.15 14.15
CA LYS A 274 -11.49 -29.96 15.34
C LYS A 274 -11.91 -29.25 16.62
N SER A 275 -12.20 -27.94 16.58
CA SER A 275 -12.76 -27.23 17.73
C SER A 275 -14.27 -27.53 17.94
N GLY A 276 -14.99 -27.88 16.87
CA GLY A 276 -16.39 -28.33 16.95
C GLY A 276 -16.53 -29.83 17.27
N ASP A 277 -15.63 -30.66 16.76
CA ASP A 277 -15.69 -32.12 16.96
C ASP A 277 -15.12 -32.56 18.31
N CYS A 278 -14.07 -31.91 18.83
CA CYS A 278 -13.57 -32.22 20.18
C CYS A 278 -14.58 -31.83 21.27
N LYS A 279 -15.41 -30.80 21.04
CA LYS A 279 -16.52 -30.45 21.94
C LYS A 279 -17.63 -31.49 21.90
N LYS A 280 -18.02 -31.99 20.72
CA LYS A 280 -19.03 -33.05 20.56
C LYS A 280 -18.55 -34.42 21.04
N GLU A 281 -17.26 -34.72 20.91
CA GLU A 281 -16.63 -35.94 21.42
C GLU A 281 -16.58 -35.91 22.97
N ASN A 282 -16.13 -34.80 23.57
CA ASN A 282 -16.13 -34.65 25.04
C ASN A 282 -17.55 -34.61 25.64
N GLU A 283 -18.52 -34.04 24.93
CA GLU A 283 -19.92 -34.03 25.36
C GLU A 283 -20.55 -35.44 25.23
N ARG A 284 -20.22 -36.21 24.18
CA ARG A 284 -20.63 -37.63 24.07
C ARG A 284 -19.97 -38.53 25.12
N ILE A 285 -18.69 -38.32 25.43
CA ILE A 285 -17.97 -39.06 26.48
C ILE A 285 -18.58 -38.71 27.85
N SER A 286 -18.84 -37.43 28.14
CA SER A 286 -19.51 -36.98 29.37
C SER A 286 -20.89 -37.62 29.59
N ILE A 287 -21.70 -37.75 28.52
CA ILE A 287 -23.02 -38.38 28.58
C ILE A 287 -22.90 -39.89 28.80
N ARG A 288 -21.93 -40.56 28.17
CA ARG A 288 -21.70 -42.01 28.33
C ARG A 288 -21.16 -42.38 29.72
N THR A 289 -20.34 -41.52 30.32
CA THR A 289 -19.87 -41.73 31.71
C THR A 289 -21.00 -41.53 32.73
N LYS A 290 -21.95 -40.62 32.47
CA LYS A 290 -23.16 -40.43 33.31
C LYS A 290 -24.17 -41.57 33.18
N SER A 291 -24.37 -42.16 31.99
CA SER A 291 -25.28 -43.31 31.84
C SER A 291 -24.72 -44.56 32.54
N THR A 292 -23.40 -44.76 32.47
CA THR A 292 -22.75 -45.93 33.08
C THR A 292 -22.70 -45.85 34.62
N SER A 293 -22.64 -44.64 35.20
CA SER A 293 -22.73 -44.44 36.66
C SER A 293 -24.16 -44.48 37.21
N THR A 294 -25.18 -44.41 36.36
CA THR A 294 -26.59 -44.51 36.80
C THR A 294 -27.07 -45.96 36.80
N GLU A 295 -26.55 -46.82 35.91
CA GLU A 295 -26.84 -48.27 35.90
C GLU A 295 -26.12 -49.06 37.02
N THR A 296 -24.97 -48.57 37.50
CA THR A 296 -24.23 -49.22 38.61
C THR A 296 -24.80 -48.93 40.00
N VAL A 297 -25.66 -47.91 40.15
CA VAL A 297 -26.31 -47.60 41.45
C VAL A 297 -27.68 -48.29 41.58
N SER A 298 -28.33 -48.68 40.48
CA SER A 298 -29.64 -49.36 40.53
C SER A 298 -29.56 -50.88 40.71
N SER A 299 -28.36 -51.47 40.75
CA SER A 299 -28.17 -52.93 40.78
C SER A 299 -27.77 -53.48 42.16
N THR A 300 -27.70 -52.64 43.20
CA THR A 300 -27.19 -53.00 44.53
C THR A 300 -28.19 -52.75 45.68
N GLU A 301 -29.47 -52.57 45.37
CA GLU A 301 -30.57 -52.61 46.34
C GLU A 301 -31.66 -53.57 45.85
N LYS A 302 -31.38 -54.87 45.93
CA LYS A 302 -32.39 -55.93 46.16
C LYS A 302 -31.66 -57.27 46.36
N PHE A 303 -31.96 -57.87 47.51
CA PHE A 303 -31.35 -59.05 48.17
C PHE A 303 -30.11 -58.79 49.01
#